data_AF-A0A124FYD7-F1
#
_entry.id   AF-A0A124FYD7-F1
#
_cell.length_a   1.000
_cell.length_b   1.000
_cell.length_c   1.000
_cell.angle_alpha   90.00
_cell.angle_beta   90.00
_cell.angle_gamma   90.00
#
_symmetry.space_group_name_H-M   'P 1'
#
loop_
_entity.id
_entity.type
_entity.pdbx_description
1 polymer ?
#
loop_
_entity_poly.entity_id
_entity_poly.type
_entity_poly.pdbx_seq_one_letter_code
_entity_poly.pdbx_strand_id
1 'polypeptide(L)'
;MKVTRRASLAVVLVLLLGTMLLAAGTEYTVVKGDTLWEIAEAYDVDWKEIAELNGITDEFALQVGTVLKIPAAYTEISVMIP
;
A
#
# COMPACT_ATOMS: atom_id res chain seq x y z
N MET A 1 -13.48 -48.43 10.02
CA MET A 1 -13.21 -47.48 11.12
C MET A 1 -12.68 -46.17 10.54
N LYS A 2 -13.05 -45.05 11.15
CA LYS A 2 -13.01 -43.66 10.63
C LYS A 2 -11.63 -43.22 10.14
N VAL A 3 -11.47 -43.02 8.83
CA VAL A 3 -10.36 -42.24 8.27
C VAL A 3 -10.62 -40.77 8.62
N THR A 4 -9.86 -40.24 9.57
CA THR A 4 -10.03 -38.87 10.06
C THR A 4 -9.44 -37.90 9.03
N ARG A 5 -10.30 -37.06 8.43
CA ARG A 5 -9.90 -35.93 7.59
C ARG A 5 -9.17 -34.91 8.47
N ARG A 6 -7.87 -35.09 8.67
CA ARG A 6 -7.01 -34.05 9.22
C ARG A 6 -6.81 -33.01 8.12
N ALA A 7 -7.71 -32.05 8.03
CA ALA A 7 -7.40 -30.81 7.33
C ALA A 7 -6.19 -30.20 8.05
N SER A 8 -5.06 -30.12 7.36
CA SER A 8 -3.78 -29.71 7.92
C SER A 8 -3.87 -28.25 8.38
N LEU A 9 -3.38 -27.94 9.59
CA LEU A 9 -3.16 -26.55 10.02
C LEU A 9 -2.37 -25.75 8.96
N ALA A 10 -1.49 -26.44 8.23
CA ALA A 10 -0.74 -25.90 7.10
C ALA A 10 -1.63 -25.37 5.96
N VAL A 11 -2.77 -25.98 5.66
CA VAL A 11 -3.68 -25.50 4.60
C VAL A 11 -4.39 -24.21 5.04
N VAL A 12 -4.81 -24.13 6.30
CA VAL A 12 -5.40 -22.91 6.87
C VAL A 12 -4.37 -21.79 6.97
N LEU A 13 -3.12 -22.10 7.35
CA LEU A 13 -2.04 -21.13 7.42
C LEU A 13 -1.64 -20.61 6.03
N VAL A 14 -1.59 -21.47 5.01
CA VAL A 14 -1.33 -21.06 3.62
C VAL A 14 -2.46 -20.19 3.07
N LEU A 15 -3.71 -20.46 3.43
CA LEU A 15 -4.83 -19.60 3.06
C LEU A 15 -4.75 -18.22 3.75
N LEU A 16 -4.38 -18.17 5.04
CA LEU A 16 -4.22 -16.92 5.79
C LEU A 16 -3.01 -16.10 5.31
N LEU A 17 -1.89 -16.75 4.98
CA LEU A 17 -0.72 -16.10 4.39
C LEU A 17 -0.99 -15.64 2.95
N GLY A 18 -1.76 -16.42 2.17
CA GLY A 18 -2.16 -16.09 0.80
C GLY A 18 -3.12 -14.89 0.74
N THR A 19 -4.02 -14.73 1.72
CA THR A 19 -4.87 -13.52 1.81
C THR A 19 -4.10 -12.26 2.18
N MET A 20 -2.97 -12.38 2.92
CA MET A 20 -2.11 -11.26 3.27
C MET A 20 -1.27 -10.76 2.09
N LEU A 21 -1.05 -11.62 1.08
CA LEU A 21 -0.35 -11.29 -0.16
C LEU A 21 -1.20 -10.48 -1.15
N LEU A 22 -2.53 -10.52 -1.01
CA LEU A 22 -3.50 -9.80 -1.86
C LEU A 22 -3.82 -8.38 -1.37
N ALA A 23 -3.26 -7.97 -0.23
CA ALA A 23 -3.41 -6.62 0.34
C ALA A 23 -2.10 -5.81 0.32
N ALA A 24 -1.20 -6.11 -0.63
CA ALA A 24 0.05 -5.39 -0.78
C ALA A 24 -0.23 -4.03 -1.44
N GLY A 25 -0.53 -3.01 -0.61
CA GLY A 25 -0.39 -1.61 -1.03
C GLY A 25 1.07 -1.32 -1.39
N THR A 26 1.30 -0.38 -2.29
CA THR A 26 2.65 0.08 -2.61
C THR A 26 3.19 0.84 -1.41
N GLU A 27 4.42 0.56 -0.98
CA GLU A 27 5.09 1.28 0.10
C GLU A 27 6.35 1.96 -0.42
N TYR A 28 6.67 3.13 0.14
CA TYR A 28 7.87 3.91 -0.17
C TYR A 28 8.60 4.32 1.10
N THR A 29 9.92 4.12 1.15
CA THR A 29 10.74 4.58 2.29
C THR A 29 11.37 5.93 1.96
N VAL A 30 11.04 6.95 2.75
CA VAL A 30 11.53 8.32 2.58
C VAL A 30 13.04 8.37 2.71
N VAL A 31 13.71 8.96 1.72
CA VAL A 31 15.16 9.24 1.76
C VAL A 31 15.42 10.74 1.92
N LYS A 32 16.68 11.08 2.17
CA LYS A 32 17.08 12.46 2.40
C LYS A 32 16.85 13.29 1.13
N GLY A 33 16.04 14.34 1.26
CA GLY A 33 15.75 15.30 0.20
C GLY A 33 14.39 15.09 -0.44
N ASP A 34 13.70 13.99 -0.15
CA ASP A 34 12.37 13.73 -0.69
C ASP A 34 11.34 14.72 -0.18
N THR A 35 10.42 15.06 -1.08
CA THR A 35 9.18 15.75 -0.76
C THR A 35 7.98 14.84 -1.07
N LEU A 36 6.84 15.05 -0.40
CA LEU A 36 5.61 14.34 -0.76
C LEU A 36 5.22 14.58 -2.22
N TRP A 37 5.52 15.77 -2.74
CA TRP A 37 5.25 16.13 -4.13
C TRP A 37 6.01 15.24 -5.12
N GLU A 38 7.33 15.13 -4.97
CA GLU A 38 8.18 14.34 -5.87
C GLU A 38 7.85 12.85 -5.78
N ILE A 39 7.53 12.35 -4.58
CA ILE A 39 7.07 10.97 -4.39
C ILE A 39 5.74 10.77 -5.12
N ALA A 40 4.76 11.66 -4.92
CA ALA A 40 3.46 11.55 -5.56
C ALA A 40 3.54 11.54 -7.09
N GLU A 41 4.37 12.41 -7.66
CA GLU A 41 4.65 12.46 -9.10
C GLU A 41 5.26 11.15 -9.61
N ALA A 42 6.19 10.56 -8.88
CA ALA A 42 6.81 9.28 -9.25
C ALA A 42 5.83 8.11 -9.27
N TYR A 43 4.74 8.20 -8.51
CA TYR A 43 3.70 7.17 -8.38
C TYR A 43 2.39 7.51 -9.08
N ASP A 44 2.31 8.64 -9.79
CA ASP A 44 1.11 9.13 -10.51
C ASP A 44 -0.13 9.20 -9.59
N VAL A 45 0.03 9.80 -8.41
CA VAL A 45 -1.02 9.99 -7.40
C VAL A 45 -1.02 11.43 -6.88
N ASP A 46 -2.08 11.84 -6.18
CA ASP A 46 -2.09 13.13 -5.47
C ASP A 46 -1.31 13.02 -4.14
N TRP A 47 -0.40 13.97 -3.89
CA TRP A 47 0.38 14.02 -2.66
C TRP A 47 -0.51 14.18 -1.41
N LYS A 48 -1.69 14.80 -1.54
CA LYS A 48 -2.67 14.92 -0.46
C LYS A 48 -3.25 13.57 -0.06
N GLU A 49 -3.46 12.68 -1.03
CA GLU A 49 -3.94 11.33 -0.75
C GLU A 49 -2.87 10.52 -0.01
N ILE A 50 -1.59 10.68 -0.38
CA ILE A 50 -0.47 10.11 0.39
C ILE A 50 -0.47 10.67 1.81
N ALA A 51 -0.60 11.99 1.97
CA ALA A 51 -0.58 12.64 3.27
C ALA A 51 -1.74 12.15 4.17
N GLU A 52 -2.96 12.11 3.65
CA GLU A 52 -4.15 11.65 4.36
C GLU A 52 -4.03 10.16 4.74
N LEU A 53 -3.61 9.32 3.80
CA LEU A 53 -3.43 7.87 4.02
C LEU A 53 -2.39 7.55 5.11
N ASN A 54 -1.38 8.43 5.27
CA ASN A 54 -0.31 8.26 6.24
C ASN A 54 -0.46 9.16 7.49
N GLY A 55 -1.54 9.93 7.60
CA GLY A 55 -1.78 10.82 8.74
C GLY A 55 -0.77 11.97 8.86
N ILE A 56 -0.22 12.43 7.74
CA ILE A 56 0.73 13.53 7.69
C ILE A 56 -0.05 14.86 7.66
N THR A 57 0.06 15.63 8.73
CA THR A 57 -0.59 16.94 8.87
C THR A 57 0.32 18.11 8.50
N ASP A 58 1.63 17.91 8.53
CA ASP A 58 2.65 18.88 8.14
C ASP A 58 3.43 18.30 6.95
N GLU A 59 3.14 18.81 5.77
CA GLU A 59 3.72 18.39 4.49
C GLU A 59 5.24 18.59 4.41
N PHE A 60 5.80 19.45 5.28
CA PHE A 60 7.24 19.72 5.35
C PHE A 60 7.97 18.83 6.36
N ALA A 61 7.24 18.04 7.17
CA ALA A 61 7.80 17.22 8.23
C ALA A 61 8.10 15.77 7.81
N LEU A 62 8.49 15.56 6.55
CA LEU A 62 8.84 14.23 6.05
C LEU A 62 10.15 13.75 6.69
N GLN A 63 10.05 12.73 7.54
CA GLN A 63 11.21 12.16 8.22
C GLN A 63 11.85 11.06 7.37
N VAL A 64 13.18 11.13 7.23
CA VAL A 64 13.96 10.09 6.55
C VAL A 64 13.81 8.76 7.28
N GLY A 65 13.56 7.69 6.51
CA GLY A 65 13.31 6.35 7.02
C GLY A 65 11.84 6.05 7.32
N THR A 66 10.94 7.03 7.20
CA THR A 66 9.50 6.79 7.29
C THR A 66 9.03 5.94 6.11
N VAL A 67 8.22 4.92 6.40
CA VAL A 67 7.54 4.13 5.38
C VAL A 67 6.17 4.74 5.11
N LEU A 68 5.97 5.21 3.89
CA LEU A 68 4.72 5.76 3.39
C LEU A 68 3.95 4.67 2.64
N LYS A 69 2.66 4.57 2.94
CA LYS A 69 1.69 3.86 2.11
C LYS A 69 1.35 4.74 0.92
N ILE A 70 1.50 4.21 -0.27
CA ILE A 70 1.17 4.88 -1.52
C ILE A 70 -0.19 4.35 -1.98
N PRO A 71 -1.19 5.23 -2.22
CA PRO A 71 -2.45 4.80 -2.78
C PRO A 71 -2.23 4.14 -4.14
N ALA A 72 -3.11 3.22 -4.54
CA ALA A 72 -3.06 2.69 -5.88
C ALA A 72 -3.35 3.86 -6.84
N ALA A 73 -2.45 4.08 -7.81
CA ALA A 73 -2.72 5.03 -8.88
C ALA A 73 -4.08 4.67 -9.48
N TYR A 74 -5.04 5.58 -9.34
CA TYR A 74 -6.25 5.53 -10.13
C TYR A 74 -5.79 5.84 -11.55
N THR A 75 -5.37 4.81 -12.30
CA THR A 75 -5.30 4.92 -13.75
C THR A 75 -6.72 5.26 -14.17
N GLU A 76 -6.96 6.54 -14.36
CA GLU A 76 -8.18 7.13 -14.85
C GLU A 76 -8.48 6.53 -16.22
N ILE A 77 -9.13 5.36 -16.22
CA ILE A 77 -10.00 4.94 -17.32
C ILE A 77 -11.20 5.92 -17.40
N SER A 78 -11.35 6.88 -16.46
CA SER A 78 -12.46 7.81 -16.36
C SER A 78 -12.24 9.21 -16.97
N VAL A 79 -11.10 9.51 -17.61
CA VAL A 79 -10.93 10.76 -18.40
C VAL A 79 -11.65 10.71 -19.76
N MET A 80 -12.35 9.62 -20.12
CA MET A 80 -13.10 9.53 -21.38
C MET A 80 -14.54 9.03 -21.24
N ILE A 81 -15.35 9.68 -20.41
CA ILE A 81 -16.79 9.79 -20.72
C ILE A 81 -17.20 11.26 -20.57
N PRO A 82 -17.46 11.98 -21.67
CA PRO A 82 -17.91 13.38 -21.64
C PRO A 82 -19.31 13.55 -21.05
#